data_AF-A0A2J8TSR4-F1
#
_entry.id   AF-A0A2J8TSR4-F1
#
_cell.length_a   1.000
_cell.length_b   1.000
_cell.length_c   1.000
_cell.angle_alpha   90.00
_cell.angle_beta   90.00
_cell.angle_gamma   90.00
#
_symmetry.space_group_name_H-M   'P 1'
#
loop_
_entity.id
_entity.type
_entity.pdbx_description
1 polymer ?
#
loop_
_entity_poly.entity_id
_entity_poly.type
_entity_poly.pdbx_seq_one_letter_code
_entity_poly.pdbx_strand_id
1 'polypeptide(L)'
;MAELQEVQITEEKPLLPGQTPEAAKEAELAARILLDQGQTHSVETPYGSVTFTVYGTPKPKRPAILTYHDVGLNYKSCFQPLFQFEDMQEIIQNFVRVHVDAPGMEEGAPVFPLGYQY
;
A
#
# COMPACT_ATOMS: atom_id res chain seq x y z
N MET A 1 -13.89 -18.60 -55.72
CA MET A 1 -13.56 -18.86 -54.30
C MET A 1 -12.50 -17.85 -53.92
N ALA A 2 -12.81 -16.89 -53.06
CA ALA A 2 -11.86 -15.86 -52.63
C ALA A 2 -11.04 -16.44 -51.47
N GLU A 3 -9.73 -16.53 -51.65
CA GLU A 3 -8.81 -16.95 -50.58
C GLU A 3 -8.80 -15.88 -49.49
N LEU A 4 -9.12 -16.30 -48.26
CA LEU A 4 -9.00 -15.47 -47.07
C LEU A 4 -7.52 -15.43 -46.69
N GLN A 5 -6.92 -14.26 -46.81
CA GLN A 5 -5.53 -14.03 -46.44
C GLN A 5 -5.44 -13.97 -44.90
N GLU A 6 -4.80 -14.96 -44.28
CA GLU A 6 -4.54 -14.95 -42.84
C GLU A 6 -3.62 -13.77 -42.49
N VAL A 7 -4.15 -12.84 -41.71
CA VAL A 7 -3.38 -11.71 -41.18
C VAL A 7 -2.53 -12.23 -40.02
N GLN A 8 -1.23 -12.35 -40.25
CA GLN A 8 -0.27 -12.60 -39.17
C GLN A 8 -0.16 -11.34 -38.31
N ILE A 9 -0.75 -11.39 -37.10
CA ILE A 9 -0.58 -10.36 -36.08
C ILE A 9 0.82 -10.54 -35.51
N THR A 10 1.78 -9.76 -36.01
CA THR A 10 3.12 -9.66 -35.40
C THR A 10 2.99 -8.93 -34.07
N GLU A 11 3.53 -9.53 -33.00
CA GLU A 11 3.51 -8.97 -31.65
C GLU A 11 4.01 -7.52 -31.63
N GLU A 12 3.26 -6.72 -30.88
CA GLU A 12 3.23 -5.27 -30.95
C GLU A 12 4.61 -4.63 -30.73
N LYS A 13 5.00 -3.79 -31.68
CA LYS A 13 6.10 -2.84 -31.49
C LYS A 13 5.80 -2.01 -30.23
N PRO A 14 6.73 -1.90 -29.27
CA PRO A 14 6.51 -1.16 -28.04
C PRO A 14 6.05 0.28 -28.34
N LEU A 15 5.00 0.73 -27.66
CA LEU A 15 4.38 2.04 -27.86
C LEU A 15 5.34 3.21 -27.55
N LEU A 16 6.43 2.94 -26.81
CA LEU A 16 7.44 3.91 -26.42
C LEU A 16 8.84 3.49 -26.89
N PRO A 17 9.62 4.39 -27.53
CA PRO A 17 11.01 4.09 -27.90
C PRO A 17 11.87 3.86 -26.64
N GLY A 18 12.50 2.69 -26.52
CA GLY A 18 13.50 2.40 -25.48
C GLY A 18 13.03 1.54 -24.29
N GLN A 19 11.77 1.10 -24.25
CA GLN A 19 11.34 0.10 -23.27
C GLN A 19 11.79 -1.30 -23.73
N THR A 20 12.95 -1.76 -23.28
CA THR A 20 13.23 -3.19 -23.28
C THR A 20 12.32 -3.88 -22.25
N PRO A 21 11.90 -5.14 -22.47
CA PRO A 21 11.09 -5.88 -21.49
C PRO A 21 11.72 -5.96 -20.09
N GLU A 22 13.06 -5.89 -20.05
CA GLU A 22 13.86 -5.91 -18.83
C GLU A 22 13.75 -4.60 -18.05
N ALA A 23 13.87 -3.45 -18.73
CA ALA A 23 13.68 -2.13 -18.10
C ALA A 23 12.24 -1.92 -17.59
N ALA A 24 11.25 -2.47 -18.29
CA ALA A 24 9.86 -2.45 -17.83
C ALA A 24 9.65 -3.28 -16.55
N LYS A 25 10.25 -4.47 -16.47
CA LYS A 25 10.20 -5.33 -15.27
C LYS A 25 10.92 -4.70 -14.08
N GLU A 26 12.06 -4.05 -14.31
CA GLU A 26 12.78 -3.33 -13.26
C GLU A 26 11.98 -2.15 -12.71
N ALA A 27 11.32 -1.38 -13.58
CA ALA A 27 10.45 -0.28 -13.17
C ALA A 27 9.23 -0.79 -12.39
N GLU A 28 8.63 -1.92 -12.80
CA GLU A 28 7.51 -2.54 -12.09
C GLU A 28 7.93 -3.07 -10.71
N LEU A 29 9.10 -3.72 -10.62
CA LEU A 29 9.66 -4.20 -9.37
C LEU A 29 9.96 -3.02 -8.42
N ALA A 30 10.59 -1.96 -8.92
CA ALA A 30 10.88 -0.76 -8.14
C ALA A 30 9.58 -0.09 -7.65
N ALA A 31 8.55 0.00 -8.49
CA ALA A 31 7.24 0.50 -8.09
C ALA A 31 6.60 -0.37 -7.00
N ARG A 32 6.67 -1.71 -7.12
CA ARG A 32 6.16 -2.63 -6.09
C ARG A 32 6.90 -2.46 -4.76
N ILE A 33 8.23 -2.33 -4.78
CA ILE A 33 9.04 -2.09 -3.58
C ILE A 33 8.61 -0.78 -2.90
N LEU A 34 8.45 0.29 -3.67
CA LEU A 34 8.03 1.59 -3.13
C LEU A 34 6.60 1.55 -2.56
N LEU A 35 5.70 0.78 -3.17
CA LEU A 35 4.31 0.63 -2.68
C LEU A 35 4.23 -0.21 -1.40
N ASP A 36 5.19 -1.11 -1.19
CA ASP A 36 5.30 -1.94 0.02
C ASP A 36 6.09 -1.23 1.14
N GLN A 37 6.81 -0.16 0.82
CA GLN A 37 7.35 0.77 1.80
C GLN A 37 6.25 1.74 2.25
N GLY A 38 5.56 1.36 3.33
CA GLY A 38 4.50 2.18 3.92
C GLY A 38 4.97 3.60 4.25
N GLN A 39 4.15 4.59 3.92
CA GLN A 39 4.41 6.00 4.20
C GLN A 39 3.71 6.40 5.50
N THR A 40 4.49 6.78 6.52
CA THR A 40 3.97 7.22 7.81
C THR A 40 3.66 8.71 7.78
N HIS A 41 2.50 9.07 8.30
CA HIS A 41 1.98 10.41 8.39
C HIS A 41 1.40 10.66 9.79
N SER A 42 1.23 11.93 10.13
CA SER A 42 0.50 12.34 11.33
C SER A 42 -0.57 13.35 10.94
N VAL A 43 -1.71 13.29 11.64
CA VAL A 43 -2.81 14.24 11.51
C VAL A 43 -3.23 14.77 12.87
N GLU A 44 -3.39 16.09 12.97
CA GLU A 44 -3.95 16.73 14.15
C GLU A 44 -5.46 16.54 14.20
N THR A 45 -5.97 16.09 15.33
CA THR A 45 -7.39 15.98 15.62
C THR A 45 -7.75 16.89 16.81
N PRO A 46 -9.04 17.16 17.08
CA PRO A 46 -9.44 17.89 18.29
C PRO A 46 -9.00 17.24 19.61
N TYR A 47 -8.59 15.96 19.57
CA TYR A 47 -8.18 15.16 20.72
C TYR A 47 -6.69 14.78 20.68
N GLY A 48 -5.90 15.50 19.89
CA GLY A 48 -4.46 15.29 19.74
C GLY A 48 -4.07 14.66 18.40
N SER A 49 -2.77 14.47 18.24
CA SER A 49 -2.14 13.92 17.04
C SER A 49 -2.39 12.41 16.92
N VAL A 50 -2.71 11.95 15.71
CA VAL A 50 -2.84 10.53 15.39
C VAL A 50 -1.88 10.17 14.27
N THR A 51 -1.04 9.17 14.52
CA THR A 51 -0.09 8.63 13.54
C THR A 51 -0.74 7.50 12.74
N PHE A 52 -0.50 7.48 11.43
CA PHE A 52 -0.98 6.42 10.56
C PHE A 52 0.00 6.13 9.43
N THR A 53 0.01 4.87 8.95
CA THR A 53 0.87 4.42 7.86
C THR A 53 0.03 3.97 6.66
N VAL A 54 0.34 4.52 5.49
CA VAL A 54 -0.36 4.27 4.23
C VAL A 54 0.47 3.35 3.33
N TYR A 55 -0.15 2.28 2.80
CA TYR A 55 0.45 1.41 1.80
C TYR A 55 -0.38 1.42 0.51
N GLY A 56 0.31 1.32 -0.63
CA GLY A 56 -0.32 1.35 -1.94
C GLY A 56 -0.72 2.76 -2.43
N THR A 57 -1.40 2.83 -3.58
CA THR A 57 -1.84 4.09 -4.19
C THR A 57 -3.37 4.17 -4.28
N PRO A 58 -4.01 5.28 -3.88
CA PRO A 58 -5.46 5.45 -3.99
C PRO A 58 -5.96 5.27 -5.42
N LYS A 59 -6.87 4.31 -5.61
CA LYS A 59 -7.54 4.07 -6.89
C LYS A 59 -8.94 4.70 -6.84
N PRO A 60 -9.38 5.41 -7.90
CA PRO A 60 -10.72 5.98 -7.95
C PRO A 60 -11.80 4.92 -7.71
N LYS A 61 -12.83 5.26 -6.92
CA LYS A 61 -13.96 4.38 -6.55
C LYS A 61 -13.60 3.12 -5.76
N ARG A 62 -12.34 2.96 -5.32
CA ARG A 62 -11.95 1.90 -4.39
C ARG A 62 -11.83 2.47 -2.97
N PRO A 63 -12.51 1.90 -1.96
CA PRO A 63 -12.34 2.34 -0.59
C PRO A 63 -10.95 1.97 -0.06
N ALA A 64 -10.56 2.55 1.08
CA ALA A 64 -9.38 2.11 1.81
C ALA A 64 -9.76 0.99 2.80
N ILE A 65 -8.84 0.05 3.00
CA ILE A 65 -8.87 -0.86 4.15
C ILE A 65 -8.23 -0.10 5.31
N LEU A 66 -9.05 0.30 6.28
CA LEU A 66 -8.61 0.97 7.50
C LEU A 66 -8.50 -0.04 8.64
N THR A 67 -7.40 0.00 9.37
CA THR A 67 -7.21 -0.88 10.52
C THR A 67 -6.89 -0.09 11.78
N TYR A 68 -7.44 -0.54 12.90
CA TYR A 68 -7.18 -0.01 14.23
C TYR A 68 -6.88 -1.19 15.15
N HIS A 69 -5.74 -1.17 15.83
CA HIS A 69 -5.20 -2.33 16.55
C HIS A 69 -5.83 -2.50 17.93
N ASP A 70 -5.61 -3.67 18.53
CA ASP A 70 -6.02 -3.95 19.91
C ASP A 70 -5.06 -3.34 20.94
N VAL A 71 -5.49 -3.30 22.21
CA VAL A 71 -4.74 -2.76 23.34
C VAL A 71 -3.42 -3.52 23.56
N GLY A 72 -2.34 -2.79 23.79
CA GLY A 72 -1.01 -3.37 24.02
C GLY A 72 -0.29 -3.82 22.74
N LEU A 73 -0.89 -3.57 21.58
CA LEU A 73 -0.30 -3.79 20.25
C LEU A 73 -0.11 -2.44 19.54
N ASN A 74 0.46 -2.51 18.34
CA ASN A 74 0.43 -1.45 17.33
C ASN A 74 0.05 -2.08 15.99
N TYR A 75 -0.03 -1.30 14.91
CA TYR A 75 -0.47 -1.90 13.63
C TYR A 75 0.44 -3.03 13.14
N LYS A 76 1.75 -2.95 13.40
CA LYS A 76 2.72 -3.97 12.97
C LYS A 76 2.46 -5.27 13.71
N SER A 77 2.41 -5.25 15.05
CA SER A 77 2.20 -6.46 15.83
C SER A 77 0.78 -7.04 15.66
N CYS A 78 -0.23 -6.20 15.42
CA CYS A 78 -1.62 -6.63 15.28
C CYS A 78 -1.96 -7.16 13.87
N PHE A 79 -1.45 -6.52 12.81
CA PHE A 79 -1.95 -6.76 11.45
C PHE A 79 -0.89 -7.15 10.42
N GLN A 80 0.39 -6.92 10.69
CA GLN A 80 1.44 -7.33 9.74
C GLN A 80 1.37 -8.83 9.42
N PRO A 81 1.14 -9.76 10.38
CA PRO A 81 0.99 -11.18 10.05
C PRO A 81 -0.17 -11.47 9.08
N LEU A 82 -1.30 -10.79 9.25
CA LEU A 82 -2.45 -10.92 8.34
C LEU A 82 -2.10 -10.43 6.93
N PHE A 83 -1.51 -9.25 6.81
CA PHE A 83 -1.25 -8.64 5.49
C PHE A 83 0.01 -9.15 4.81
N GLN A 84 0.86 -9.91 5.50
CA GLN A 84 1.96 -10.68 4.89
C GLN A 84 1.54 -12.09 4.47
N PHE A 85 0.34 -12.54 4.85
CA PHE A 85 -0.19 -13.81 4.42
C PHE A 85 -0.41 -13.82 2.90
N GLU A 86 -0.04 -14.91 2.24
CA GLU A 86 -0.03 -15.02 0.78
C GLU A 86 -1.42 -14.76 0.18
N ASP A 87 -2.47 -15.37 0.74
CA ASP A 87 -3.84 -15.18 0.27
C ASP A 87 -4.32 -13.73 0.42
N MET A 88 -3.80 -12.99 1.40
CA MET A 88 -4.14 -11.58 1.58
C MET A 88 -3.48 -10.68 0.54
N GLN A 89 -2.40 -11.12 -0.12
CA GLN A 89 -1.71 -10.33 -1.16
C GLN A 89 -2.65 -10.01 -2.34
N GLU A 90 -3.46 -10.98 -2.75
CA GLU A 90 -4.42 -10.82 -3.86
C GLU A 90 -5.49 -9.77 -3.56
N ILE A 91 -5.86 -9.66 -2.29
CA ILE A 91 -6.81 -8.67 -1.81
C ILE A 91 -6.14 -7.30 -1.78
N ILE A 92 -5.03 -7.15 -1.06
CA ILE A 92 -4.46 -5.84 -0.74
C ILE A 92 -3.85 -5.10 -1.93
N GLN A 93 -3.43 -5.77 -3.00
CA GLN A 93 -2.97 -5.10 -4.24
C GLN A 93 -4.03 -4.18 -4.88
N ASN A 94 -5.30 -4.40 -4.55
CA ASN A 94 -6.44 -3.67 -5.12
C ASN A 94 -6.94 -2.52 -4.25
N PHE A 95 -6.48 -2.41 -3.00
CA PHE A 95 -6.92 -1.42 -2.04
C PHE A 95 -5.73 -0.63 -1.50
N VAL A 96 -5.99 0.61 -1.09
CA VAL A 96 -5.07 1.29 -0.19
C VAL A 96 -5.29 0.77 1.21
N ARG A 97 -4.20 0.56 1.94
CA ARG A 97 -4.25 0.25 3.37
C ARG A 97 -3.87 1.48 4.17
N VAL A 98 -4.65 1.77 5.20
CA VAL A 98 -4.38 2.82 6.17
C VAL A 98 -4.35 2.19 7.54
N HIS A 99 -3.16 2.07 8.10
CA HIS A 99 -2.93 1.54 9.43
C HIS A 99 -2.89 2.68 10.43
N VAL A 100 -3.87 2.78 11.32
CA VAL A 100 -3.89 3.78 12.38
C VAL A 100 -3.25 3.19 13.63
N ASP A 101 -2.30 3.91 14.20
CA ASP A 101 -1.81 3.65 15.55
C ASP A 101 -2.59 4.50 16.54
N ALA A 102 -3.07 3.87 17.62
CA ALA A 102 -3.68 4.59 18.72
C ALA A 102 -2.65 5.59 19.31
N PRO A 103 -3.08 6.76 19.82
CA PRO A 103 -2.16 7.77 20.33
C PRO A 103 -1.16 7.19 21.34
N GLY A 104 0.13 7.40 21.11
CA GLY A 104 1.21 6.91 21.98
C GLY A 104 1.58 5.44 21.80
N MET A 105 0.98 4.74 20.82
CA MET A 105 1.27 3.33 20.50
C MET A 105 2.09 3.17 19.22
N GLU A 106 2.33 4.26 18.49
CA GLU A 106 3.23 4.27 17.34
C GLU A 106 4.69 3.97 17.74
N GLU A 107 5.47 3.48 16.80
CA GLU A 107 6.87 3.15 17.04
C GLU A 107 7.68 4.41 17.40
N GLY A 108 8.36 4.36 18.55
CA GLY A 108 9.15 5.50 19.05
C GLY A 108 8.32 6.62 19.67
N ALA A 109 7.04 6.38 19.97
CA ALA A 109 6.19 7.38 20.62
C ALA A 109 6.80 7.88 21.95
N PRO A 110 6.77 9.20 22.21
CA PRO A 110 7.19 9.74 23.49
C PRO A 110 6.18 9.35 24.59
N VAL A 111 6.66 9.20 25.81
CA VAL A 111 5.78 8.99 26.97
C VAL A 111 4.98 10.26 27.22
N PHE A 112 3.66 10.12 27.37
CA PHE A 112 2.80 11.25 27.72
C PHE A 112 3.20 11.86 29.07
N PRO A 113 3.08 13.19 29.22
CA PRO A 113 3.40 13.86 30.48
C PRO A 113 2.46 13.41 31.61
N LEU A 114 2.91 13.55 32.85
CA LEU A 114 2.08 13.24 34.02
C LEU A 114 0.82 14.12 34.02
N GLY A 115 -0.35 13.50 34.19
CA GLY A 115 -1.63 14.19 34.17
C GLY A 115 -2.19 14.43 32.76
N TYR A 116 -1.59 13.83 31.73
CA TYR A 116 -2.18 13.82 30.39
C TYR A 116 -3.56 13.18 30.40
N GLN A 117 -4.52 13.83 29.75
CA GLN A 117 -5.86 13.31 29.55
C GLN A 117 -5.90 12.55 28.22
N TYR A 118 -5.85 11.21 28.34
CA TYR A 118 -5.98 10.30 27.21
C TYR A 118 -7.44 10.23 26.71
#